data_AF-A0A358AEJ0-F1
#
_entry.id   AF-A0A358AEJ0-F1
#
_cell.length_a   1.000
_cell.length_b   1.000
_cell.length_c   1.000
_cell.angle_alpha   90.00
_cell.angle_beta   90.00
_cell.angle_gamma   90.00
#
_symmetry.space_group_name_H-M   'P 1'
#
loop_
_entity.id
_entity.type
_entity.pdbx_description
1 polymer ?
#
loop_
_entity_poly.entity_id
_entity_poly.type
_entity_poly.pdbx_seq_one_letter_code
_entity_poly.pdbx_strand_id
1 'polypeptide(L)'
;MKLLKNGKNILKPEITNISKHGFWIYLKGKEYFLSFNEYPWFKDAKISSITDVELIRGHHLYWPKLDVDLTTEILENPEKYPLTYK
;
A
#
# COMPACT_ATOMS: atom_id res chain seq x y z
N MET A 1 24.37 -17.68 0.26
CA MET A 1 22.98 -17.97 -0.13
C MET A 1 22.56 -16.91 -1.14
N LYS A 2 22.47 -17.30 -2.41
CA LYS A 2 22.34 -16.40 -3.57
C LYS A 2 20.84 -16.19 -3.82
N LEU A 3 20.31 -15.03 -3.45
CA LEU A 3 18.94 -14.63 -3.82
C LEU A 3 18.96 -14.24 -5.31
N LEU A 4 18.85 -15.25 -6.17
CA LEU A 4 18.54 -15.08 -7.58
C LEU A 4 17.06 -14.74 -7.71
N LYS A 5 16.74 -13.48 -8.02
CA LYS A 5 15.44 -13.12 -8.62
C LYS A 5 15.66 -12.10 -9.74
N ASN A 6 16.34 -12.53 -10.79
CA ASN A 6 16.25 -11.86 -12.09
C ASN A 6 14.87 -12.16 -12.70
N GLY A 7 14.24 -11.15 -13.32
CA GLY A 7 13.31 -11.38 -14.42
C GLY A 7 11.81 -11.24 -14.11
N LYS A 8 11.37 -10.03 -13.80
CA LYS A 8 10.17 -9.37 -14.35
C LYS A 8 10.02 -8.05 -13.61
N ASN A 9 9.89 -6.96 -14.34
CA ASN A 9 9.43 -5.68 -13.82
C ASN A 9 7.93 -5.83 -13.47
N ILE A 10 7.61 -6.79 -12.61
CA ILE A 10 6.30 -6.88 -11.97
C ILE A 10 6.29 -5.69 -11.02
N LEU A 11 5.44 -4.73 -11.32
CA LEU A 11 5.30 -3.44 -10.66
C LEU A 11 4.86 -3.69 -9.21
N LYS A 12 5.78 -4.19 -8.38
CA LYS A 12 5.50 -4.57 -7.00
C LYS A 12 5.28 -3.28 -6.21
N PRO A 13 4.25 -3.25 -5.37
CA PRO A 13 4.11 -2.19 -4.40
C PRO A 13 5.32 -2.21 -3.46
N GLU A 14 5.90 -1.05 -3.24
CA GLU A 14 6.99 -0.87 -2.29
C GLU A 14 6.65 0.29 -1.35
N ILE A 15 6.88 0.11 -0.05
CA ILE A 15 6.71 1.20 0.91
C ILE A 15 7.98 2.04 0.92
N THR A 16 7.89 3.28 0.42
CA THR A 16 9.06 4.17 0.31
C THR A 16 9.34 4.92 1.59
N ASN A 17 8.30 5.31 2.33
CA ASN A 17 8.46 6.06 3.57
C ASN A 17 7.30 5.80 4.53
N ILE A 18 7.58 5.82 5.84
CA ILE A 18 6.57 5.72 6.90
C ILE A 18 6.80 6.89 7.86
N SER A 19 5.74 7.65 8.13
CA SER A 19 5.73 8.79 9.02
C SER A 19 4.66 8.63 10.11
N LYS A 20 4.66 9.53 11.10
CA LYS A 20 3.64 9.56 12.16
C LYS A 20 2.20 9.82 11.66
N HIS A 21 2.07 10.34 10.44
CA HIS A 21 0.77 10.69 9.85
C HIS A 21 0.24 9.64 8.88
N GLY A 22 1.10 8.73 8.39
CA GLY A 22 0.80 7.87 7.27
C GLY A 22 2.06 7.34 6.61
N PHE A 23 1.91 6.64 5.49
CA PHE A 23 3.03 6.10 4.73
C PHE A 23 2.84 6.27 3.22
N TRP A 24 3.94 6.16 2.48
CA TRP A 24 3.96 6.23 1.04
C TRP A 24 4.15 4.84 0.45
N ILE A 25 3.38 4.54 -0.58
CA ILE A 25 3.50 3.35 -1.40
C ILE A 25 3.85 3.75 -2.83
N TYR A 26 4.94 3.19 -3.34
CA TYR A 26 5.33 3.30 -4.72
C TYR A 26 4.77 2.12 -5.51
N LEU A 27 3.99 2.43 -6.54
CA LEU A 27 3.38 1.46 -7.40
C LEU A 27 3.27 2.01 -8.83
N LYS A 28 3.63 1.19 -9.81
CA LYS A 28 3.56 1.52 -11.24
C LYS A 28 4.21 2.86 -11.64
N GLY A 29 5.30 3.26 -10.98
CA GLY A 29 5.97 4.51 -11.29
C GLY A 29 5.39 5.74 -10.58
N LYS A 30 4.37 5.57 -9.73
CA LYS A 30 3.73 6.63 -8.95
C LYS A 30 3.84 6.35 -7.47
N GLU A 31 3.97 7.42 -6.68
CA GLU A 31 3.88 7.36 -5.23
C GLU A 31 2.48 7.76 -4.79
N TYR A 32 1.93 7.00 -3.85
CA TYR A 32 0.64 7.27 -3.25
C TYR A 32 0.80 7.41 -1.74
N PHE A 33 0.19 8.44 -1.18
CA PHE A 33 0.23 8.69 0.25
C PHE A 33 -1.03 8.14 0.92
N LEU A 34 -0.85 7.32 1.96
CA LEU A 34 -1.92 6.77 2.78
C LEU A 34 -1.86 7.39 4.16
N SER A 35 -2.82 8.27 4.45
CA SER A 35 -2.96 8.92 5.75
C SER A 35 -3.52 7.94 6.79
N PHE A 36 -2.93 7.86 7.97
CA PHE A 36 -3.51 7.13 9.11
C PHE A 36 -4.82 7.73 9.63
N ASN A 37 -5.17 8.94 9.20
CA ASN A 37 -6.47 9.54 9.49
C ASN A 37 -7.58 8.85 8.69
N GLU A 38 -7.33 8.62 7.40
CA GLU A 38 -8.25 7.92 6.49
C GLU A 38 -8.19 6.41 6.69
N TYR A 39 -7.02 5.89 7.05
CA TYR A 39 -6.72 4.47 7.20
C TYR A 39 -6.20 4.16 8.62
N PRO A 40 -7.07 4.27 9.65
CA PRO A 40 -6.65 4.13 11.06
C PRO A 40 -6.12 2.74 11.41
N TRP A 41 -6.46 1.71 10.63
CA TRP A 41 -5.96 0.35 10.79
C TRP A 41 -4.43 0.25 10.64
N PHE A 42 -3.79 1.16 9.91
CA PHE A 42 -2.32 1.19 9.81
C PHE A 42 -1.66 1.97 10.95
N LYS A 43 -2.42 2.73 11.76
CA LYS A 43 -1.88 3.58 12.82
C LYS A 43 -1.19 2.80 13.93
N ASP A 44 -1.74 1.63 14.29
CA ASP A 44 -1.18 0.72 15.31
C ASP A 44 -0.46 -0.48 14.68
N ALA A 45 -0.40 -0.54 13.34
CA ALA A 45 0.23 -1.62 12.63
C ALA A 45 1.75 -1.61 12.79
N LYS A 46 2.35 -2.79 12.94
CA LYS A 46 3.81 -2.93 12.90
C LYS A 46 4.33 -2.55 11.51
N ILE A 47 5.50 -1.92 11.47
CA ILE A 47 6.21 -1.61 10.22
C ILE A 47 6.36 -2.86 9.35
N SER A 48 6.75 -3.99 9.95
CA SER A 48 6.86 -5.27 9.24
C SER A 48 5.54 -5.76 8.64
N SER A 49 4.39 -5.32 9.17
CA SER A 49 3.08 -5.60 8.58
C SER A 49 2.78 -4.63 7.45
N ILE A 50 3.04 -3.33 7.61
CA ILE A 50 2.83 -2.30 6.57
C ILE A 50 3.70 -2.57 5.33
N THR A 51 4.93 -3.04 5.53
CA THR A 51 5.83 -3.38 4.41
C THR A 51 5.49 -4.71 3.73
N ASP A 52 4.65 -5.54 4.36
CA ASP A 52 4.22 -6.86 3.87
C ASP A 52 2.97 -6.70 3.01
N VAL A 53 3.14 -6.05 1.86
CA VAL A 53 2.06 -5.79 0.90
C VAL A 53 2.17 -6.72 -0.31
N GLU A 54 1.06 -7.33 -0.67
CA GLU A 54 0.93 -8.24 -1.81
C GLU A 54 0.05 -7.61 -2.89
N LEU A 55 0.51 -7.60 -4.14
CA LEU A 55 -0.30 -7.12 -5.26
C LEU A 55 -1.05 -8.27 -5.91
N ILE A 56 -2.34 -8.36 -5.59
CA ILE A 56 -3.30 -9.25 -6.20
C ILE A 56 -3.75 -8.64 -7.54
N ARG A 57 -3.63 -9.43 -8.62
CA ARG A 57 -4.15 -9.12 -9.98
C ARG A 57 -3.70 -7.77 -10.58
N GLY A 58 -2.66 -7.14 -10.04
CA GLY A 58 -2.08 -5.90 -10.60
C GLY A 58 -2.83 -4.61 -10.27
N HIS A 59 -3.88 -4.69 -9.47
CA HIS A 59 -4.74 -3.55 -9.08
C HIS A 59 -5.26 -3.62 -7.64
N HIS A 60 -4.96 -4.68 -6.90
CA HIS A 60 -5.46 -4.86 -5.55
C HIS A 60 -4.27 -5.14 -4.62
N LEU A 61 -4.08 -4.28 -3.64
CA LEU A 61 -3.04 -4.35 -2.62
C LEU A 61 -3.64 -5.06 -1.41
N TYR A 62 -2.99 -6.10 -0.94
CA TYR A 62 -3.44 -6.87 0.19
C TYR A 62 -2.35 -6.94 1.24
N TRP A 63 -2.70 -6.64 2.48
CA TRP A 63 -1.83 -6.77 3.64
C TRP A 63 -2.28 -7.99 4.45
N PRO A 64 -1.73 -9.20 4.18
CA PRO A 64 -2.14 -10.43 4.85
C PRO A 64 -1.99 -10.37 6.38
N LYS A 65 -1.03 -9.59 6.88
CA LYS A 65 -0.81 -9.43 8.33
C LYS A 65 -1.80 -8.50 9.02
N LEU A 66 -2.40 -7.58 8.26
CA LEU A 66 -3.38 -6.62 8.79
C LEU A 66 -4.80 -7.00 8.43
N ASP A 67 -4.96 -7.97 7.52
CA ASP A 67 -6.22 -8.33 6.89
C ASP A 67 -6.91 -7.10 6.24
N VAL A 68 -6.09 -6.25 5.62
CA VAL A 68 -6.51 -5.02 4.96
C VAL A 68 -6.26 -5.16 3.47
N ASP A 69 -7.25 -4.82 2.66
CA ASP A 69 -7.12 -4.71 1.21
C ASP A 69 -7.41 -3.28 0.72
N LEU A 70 -6.66 -2.83 -0.29
CA LEU A 70 -6.84 -1.54 -0.94
C LEU A 70 -6.69 -1.66 -2.45
N THR A 71 -7.60 -1.06 -3.20
CA THR A 71 -7.52 -1.05 -4.66
C THR A 71 -6.67 0.13 -5.13
N THR A 72 -5.85 -0.08 -6.16
CA THR A 72 -5.08 0.99 -6.81
C THR A 72 -5.97 2.10 -7.35
N GLU A 73 -7.23 1.78 -7.63
CA GLU A 73 -8.24 2.72 -8.08
C GLU A 73 -8.55 3.81 -7.03
N ILE A 74 -8.55 3.44 -5.75
CA ILE A 74 -8.71 4.36 -4.61
C ILE A 74 -7.48 5.28 -4.52
N LEU A 75 -6.29 4.73 -4.75
CA LEU A 75 -5.04 5.49 -4.76
C LEU A 75 -4.97 6.44 -5.96
N GLU A 76 -5.46 6.04 -7.14
CA GLU A 76 -5.50 6.86 -8.34
C GLU A 76 -6.60 7.93 -8.31
N ASN A 77 -7.72 7.69 -7.62
CA ASN A 77 -8.84 8.61 -7.54
C ASN A 77 -9.30 8.80 -6.08
N PRO A 78 -8.46 9.40 -5.21
CA PRO A 78 -8.83 9.64 -3.82
C PRO A 78 -10.10 10.51 -3.70
N GLU A 79 -10.32 11.42 -4.65
CA GLU A 79 -11.51 12.29 -4.68
C GLU A 79 -12.82 11.54 -5.01
N LYS A 80 -12.77 10.39 -5.68
CA LYS A 80 -13.96 9.59 -6.01
C LYS A 80 -14.36 8.64 -4.88
N TYR A 81 -13.43 8.32 -3.99
CA TYR A 81 -13.64 7.41 -2.88
C TYR A 81 -13.37 8.12 -1.55
N PRO A 82 -14.17 9.15 -1.18
CA PRO A 82 -14.07 9.72 0.15
C PRO A 82 -14.45 8.64 1.16
N LEU A 83 -13.48 8.23 1.98
CA LEU A 83 -13.69 7.30 3.11
C LEU A 83 -14.55 7.92 4.22
N THR A 84 -14.95 9.18 4.07
CA THR A 84 -15.93 9.89 4.87
C THR A 84 -17.29 9.88 4.18
N TYR A 85 -18.20 9.02 4.65
CA TYR A 85 -19.63 9.20 4.41
C TYR A 85 -20.08 10.44 5.17
N LYS A 86 -20.70 11.41 4.48
CA LYS A 86 -21.23 12.64 5.10
C LYS A 86 -22.69 12.47 5.49
#